data_AF-D7LZH7-F1
#
_entry.id   AF-D7LZH7-F1
#
_cell.length_a   1.000
_cell.length_b   1.000
_cell.length_c   1.000
_cell.angle_alpha   90.00
_cell.angle_beta   90.00
_cell.angle_gamma   90.00
#
_symmetry.space_group_name_H-M   'P 1'
#
loop_
_entity.id
_entity.type
_entity.pdbx_description
1 polymer ?
#
loop_
_entity_poly.entity_id
_entity_poly.type
_entity_poly.pdbx_seq_one_letter_code
_entity_poly.pdbx_strand_id
1 'polypeptide(L)'
;LSRRYDTKYSAWDPDQLKSAREDIKELLNFKFCHPILVRLGWHDVGTFNKNITVCPQRGGAIGSLIFEIELKHAANAGLVNALYLIKDIKEKYSRS
;
A
#
# COMPACT_ATOMS: atom_id res chain seq x y z
N LEU A 1 -3.91 28.66 2.02
CA LEU A 1 -3.19 27.98 0.91
C LEU A 1 -3.87 26.63 0.64
N SER A 2 -4.90 26.63 -0.20
CA SER A 2 -5.61 25.40 -0.60
C SER A 2 -4.75 24.64 -1.59
N ARG A 3 -4.11 23.55 -1.15
CA ARG A 3 -3.43 22.62 -2.06
C ARG A 3 -4.52 21.84 -2.78
N ARG A 4 -4.90 22.31 -3.97
CA ARG A 4 -5.65 21.51 -4.93
C ARG A 4 -4.76 20.33 -5.33
N TYR A 5 -5.17 19.13 -4.95
CA TYR A 5 -4.62 17.91 -5.54
C TYR A 5 -5.18 17.80 -6.96
N ASP A 6 -4.32 17.71 -7.96
CA ASP A 6 -4.73 17.37 -9.33
C ASP A 6 -5.41 15.99 -9.31
N THR A 7 -6.73 15.98 -9.43
CA THR A 7 -7.56 14.76 -9.50
C THR A 7 -7.47 14.16 -10.91
N LYS A 8 -6.30 13.60 -11.25
CA LYS A 8 -6.13 12.74 -12.45
C LYS A 8 -6.42 11.26 -12.18
N TYR A 9 -6.64 10.87 -10.93
CA TYR A 9 -7.02 9.51 -10.56
C TYR A 9 -8.49 9.49 -10.18
N SER A 10 -9.27 8.53 -10.69
CA SER A 10 -10.61 8.28 -10.14
C SER A 10 -10.46 8.05 -8.64
N ALA A 11 -11.37 8.59 -7.84
CA ALA A 11 -11.41 8.26 -6.42
C ALA A 11 -11.72 6.76 -6.29
N TRP A 12 -11.12 6.07 -5.33
CA TRP A 12 -11.56 4.73 -4.97
C TRP A 12 -12.97 4.82 -4.37
N ASP A 13 -13.78 3.79 -4.59
CA ASP A 13 -15.10 3.68 -3.97
C ASP A 13 -14.95 3.66 -2.44
N PRO A 14 -15.49 4.65 -1.70
CA PRO A 14 -15.41 4.68 -0.25
C PRO A 14 -15.98 3.43 0.44
N ASP A 15 -16.98 2.78 -0.18
CA ASP A 15 -17.61 1.59 0.39
C ASP A 15 -16.74 0.34 0.19
N GLN A 16 -15.99 0.25 -0.91
CA GLN A 16 -14.93 -0.75 -1.07
C GLN A 16 -13.84 -0.56 -0.02
N LEU A 17 -13.42 0.67 0.28
CA LEU A 17 -12.40 0.94 1.31
C LEU A 17 -12.88 0.54 2.72
N LYS A 18 -14.14 0.82 3.07
CA LYS A 18 -14.72 0.38 4.35
C LYS A 18 -14.76 -1.14 4.43
N SER A 19 -15.17 -1.81 3.36
CA SER A 19 -15.27 -3.27 3.31
C SER A 19 -13.88 -3.92 3.42
N ALA A 20 -12.90 -3.43 2.66
CA ALA A 20 -11.52 -3.88 2.73
C ALA A 20 -10.91 -3.72 4.14
N ARG A 21 -11.27 -2.65 4.85
CA ARG A 21 -10.84 -2.45 6.23
C ARG A 21 -11.39 -3.53 7.18
N GLU A 22 -12.65 -3.94 7.02
CA GLU A 22 -13.21 -5.00 7.86
C GLU A 22 -12.57 -6.36 7.55
N ASP A 23 -12.33 -6.69 6.29
CA ASP A 23 -11.57 -7.89 5.89
C ASP A 23 -10.14 -7.89 6.47
N ILE A 24 -9.46 -6.74 6.48
CA ILE A 24 -8.13 -6.62 7.10
C ILE A 24 -8.21 -6.86 8.62
N LYS A 25 -9.24 -6.37 9.31
CA LYS A 25 -9.42 -6.65 10.75
C LYS A 25 -9.60 -8.15 11.01
N GLU A 26 -10.37 -8.84 10.18
CA GLU A 26 -10.54 -10.28 10.27
C GLU A 26 -9.20 -11.02 10.06
N LEU A 27 -8.45 -10.64 9.01
CA LEU A 27 -7.11 -11.16 8.75
C LEU A 27 -6.17 -10.97 9.95
N LEU A 28 -6.21 -9.79 10.58
CA LEU A 28 -5.39 -9.47 11.75
C LEU A 28 -5.74 -10.34 12.96
N ASN A 29 -7.03 -10.59 13.20
CA ASN A 29 -7.49 -11.47 14.28
C ASN A 29 -7.14 -12.94 14.04
N PHE A 30 -7.08 -13.38 12.79
CA PHE A 30 -6.82 -14.79 12.46
C PHE A 30 -5.33 -15.11 12.28
N LYS A 31 -4.57 -14.22 11.64
CA LYS A 31 -3.15 -14.44 11.29
C LYS A 31 -2.18 -13.74 12.22
N PHE A 32 -2.65 -12.83 13.07
CA PHE A 32 -1.82 -12.04 14.00
C PHE A 32 -0.68 -11.27 13.31
N CYS A 33 -0.86 -10.91 12.04
CA CYS A 33 0.16 -10.31 11.18
C CYS A 33 0.30 -8.78 11.35
N HIS A 34 -0.12 -8.22 12.49
CA HIS A 34 -0.08 -6.78 12.76
C HIS A 34 1.29 -6.14 12.48
N PRO A 35 2.42 -6.68 12.97
CA PRO A 35 3.71 -6.02 12.80
C PRO A 35 4.16 -5.97 11.34
N ILE A 36 3.91 -7.03 10.56
CA ILE A 36 4.37 -7.10 9.17
C ILE A 36 3.55 -6.19 8.24
N LEU A 37 2.26 -5.98 8.52
CA LEU A 37 1.44 -5.04 7.77
C LEU A 37 1.79 -3.58 8.09
N VAL A 38 2.13 -3.26 9.34
CA VAL A 38 2.68 -1.94 9.70
C VAL A 38 4.01 -1.70 8.99
N ARG A 39 4.90 -2.69 9.00
CA ARG A 39 6.19 -2.62 8.30
C ARG A 39 6.00 -2.43 6.79
N LEU A 40 5.06 -3.15 6.17
CA LEU A 40 4.75 -3.01 4.74
C LEU A 40 4.39 -1.56 4.39
N GLY A 41 3.45 -0.96 5.13
CA GLY A 41 3.03 0.43 4.89
C GLY A 41 4.16 1.44 5.12
N TRP A 42 4.98 1.23 6.15
CA TRP A 42 6.15 2.08 6.42
C TRP A 42 7.18 2.06 5.29
N HIS A 43 7.49 0.87 4.75
CA HIS A 43 8.49 0.74 3.71
C HIS A 43 8.07 1.36 2.38
N ASP A 44 6.78 1.26 1.99
CA ASP A 44 6.27 1.91 0.77
C ASP A 44 6.37 3.45 0.91
N VAL A 45 5.88 4.02 2.01
CA VAL A 45 5.93 5.49 2.24
C VAL A 45 7.35 6.02 2.48
N GLY A 46 8.25 5.19 3.00
CA GLY A 46 9.63 5.55 3.35
C GLY A 46 10.51 5.93 2.17
N THR A 47 10.07 5.68 0.93
CA THR A 47 10.77 6.06 -0.30
C THR A 47 10.57 7.53 -0.70
N PHE A 48 9.75 8.29 0.06
CA PHE A 48 9.43 9.67 -0.27
C PHE A 48 10.64 10.62 -0.20
N ASN A 49 10.88 11.37 -1.29
CA ASN A 49 11.90 12.40 -1.37
C ASN A 49 11.26 13.79 -1.58
N LYS A 50 11.30 14.64 -0.54
CA LYS A 50 10.71 15.99 -0.55
C LYS A 50 11.30 16.94 -1.61
N ASN A 51 12.48 16.63 -2.14
CA ASN A 51 13.15 17.47 -3.13
C ASN A 51 12.72 17.13 -4.57
N ILE A 52 12.00 16.03 -4.77
CA ILE A 52 11.46 15.61 -6.07
C ILE A 52 9.97 15.98 -6.11
N THR A 53 9.56 16.73 -7.13
CA THR A 53 8.17 17.23 -7.23
C THR A 53 7.25 16.30 -8.03
N VAL A 54 7.83 15.47 -8.91
CA VAL A 54 7.08 14.64 -9.88
C VAL A 54 6.75 13.27 -9.28
N CYS A 55 5.50 12.83 -9.47
CA CYS A 55 5.07 11.45 -9.20
C CYS A 55 5.18 10.63 -10.49
N PRO A 56 5.69 9.37 -10.49
CA PRO A 56 6.05 8.56 -9.33
C PRO A 56 7.48 8.74 -8.79
N GLN A 57 8.33 9.56 -9.42
CA GLN A 57 9.77 9.67 -9.10
C GLN A 57 10.05 10.12 -7.66
N ARG A 58 9.14 10.88 -7.05
CA ARG A 58 9.25 11.31 -5.66
C ARG A 58 9.07 10.20 -4.63
N GLY A 59 8.65 9.00 -5.03
CA GLY A 59 8.33 7.89 -4.12
C GLY A 59 7.16 8.20 -3.18
N GLY A 60 7.12 7.50 -2.06
CA GLY A 60 6.07 7.57 -1.05
C GLY A 60 4.98 6.51 -1.23
N ALA A 61 3.83 6.72 -0.61
CA ALA A 61 2.71 5.77 -0.62
C ALA A 61 2.04 5.71 -2.01
N ILE A 62 2.68 5.05 -2.96
CA ILE A 62 2.23 4.85 -4.34
C ILE A 62 2.00 3.37 -4.67
N GLY A 63 2.28 2.47 -3.72
CA GLY A 63 2.11 1.03 -3.90
C GLY A 63 3.17 0.41 -4.82
N SER A 64 4.34 1.02 -4.97
CA SER A 64 5.40 0.49 -5.83
C SER A 64 6.09 -0.74 -5.23
N LEU A 65 5.94 -0.95 -3.93
CA LEU A 65 6.53 -2.08 -3.21
C LEU A 65 5.99 -3.46 -3.63
N ILE A 66 4.92 -3.51 -4.44
CA ILE A 66 4.45 -4.75 -5.08
C ILE A 66 5.33 -5.23 -6.24
N PHE A 67 6.16 -4.35 -6.81
CA PHE A 67 7.03 -4.67 -7.92
C PHE A 67 8.31 -5.36 -7.43
N GLU A 68 8.71 -6.41 -8.16
CA GLU A 68 9.84 -7.27 -7.79
C GLU A 68 11.15 -6.50 -7.56
N ILE A 69 11.39 -5.45 -8.36
CA ILE A 69 12.61 -4.64 -8.25
C ILE A 69 12.72 -3.97 -6.87
N GLU A 70 11.62 -3.41 -6.36
CA GLU A 70 11.60 -2.77 -5.06
C GLU A 70 11.55 -3.81 -3.93
N LEU A 71 10.80 -4.90 -4.14
CA LEU A 71 10.68 -5.97 -3.16
C LEU A 71 12.02 -6.67 -2.85
N LYS A 72 12.93 -6.71 -3.84
CA LYS A 72 14.29 -7.30 -3.70
C LYS A 72 15.29 -6.42 -2.96
N HIS A 73 14.96 -5.17 -2.63
CA HIS A 73 15.84 -4.35 -1.79
C HIS A 73 16.07 -5.03 -0.43
N ALA A 74 17.30 -5.00 0.08
CA ALA A 74 17.66 -5.67 1.34
C ALA A 74 16.79 -5.22 2.53
N ALA A 75 16.40 -3.94 2.57
CA ALA A 75 15.50 -3.40 3.59
C ALA A 75 14.09 -4.06 3.55
N ASN A 76 13.66 -4.55 2.39
CA ASN A 76 12.35 -5.15 2.16
C ASN A 76 12.33 -6.67 2.38
N ALA A 77 13.43 -7.26 2.87
CA ALA A 77 13.52 -8.69 3.15
C ALA A 77 12.33 -9.18 4.00
N GLY A 78 11.60 -10.16 3.48
CA GLY A 78 10.41 -10.76 4.09
C GLY A 78 9.07 -10.06 3.78
N LEU A 79 9.04 -8.88 3.15
CA LEU A 79 7.78 -8.18 2.84
C LEU A 79 6.94 -8.89 1.76
N VAL A 80 7.53 -9.82 1.01
CA VAL A 80 6.78 -10.71 0.11
C VAL A 80 5.68 -11.48 0.86
N ASN A 81 5.92 -11.86 2.12
CA ASN A 81 4.93 -12.55 2.94
C ASN A 81 3.74 -11.65 3.30
N ALA A 82 3.99 -10.34 3.51
CA ALA A 82 2.91 -9.39 3.75
C ALA A 82 2.04 -9.21 2.51
N LEU A 83 2.62 -9.20 1.31
CA LEU A 83 1.88 -9.16 0.05
C LEU A 83 1.02 -10.41 -0.13
N TYR A 84 1.55 -11.60 0.18
CA TYR A 84 0.77 -12.84 0.15
C TYR A 84 -0.43 -12.81 1.09
N LEU A 85 -0.29 -12.22 2.29
CA LEU A 85 -1.38 -12.14 3.27
C LEU A 85 -2.56 -11.27 2.80
N ILE A 86 -2.29 -10.19 2.05
CA ILE A 86 -3.31 -9.24 1.60
C ILE A 86 -3.77 -9.49 0.16
N LYS A 87 -3.21 -10.49 -0.52
CA LYS A 87 -3.46 -10.77 -1.95
C LYS A 87 -4.95 -10.96 -2.24
N ASP A 88 -5.62 -11.84 -1.50
CA ASP A 88 -7.02 -12.18 -1.73
C ASP A 88 -7.95 -10.99 -1.49
N ILE A 89 -7.65 -10.19 -0.45
CA ILE A 89 -8.36 -8.93 -0.17
C ILE A 89 -8.16 -7.95 -1.34
N LYS A 90 -6.93 -7.80 -1.84
CA LYS A 90 -6.63 -6.90 -2.96
C LYS A 90 -7.31 -7.34 -4.26
N GLU A 91 -7.45 -8.64 -4.50
CA GLU A 91 -8.18 -9.19 -5.65
C GLU A 91 -9.69 -8.98 -5.52
N LYS A 92 -10.27 -9.19 -4.33
CA LYS A 92 -11.69 -8.94 -4.04
C LYS A 92 -12.12 -7.49 -4.31
N TYR A 93 -11.22 -6.53 -4.08
CA TYR A 93 -11.46 -5.10 -4.28
C TYR A 93 -10.65 -4.50 -5.46
N SER A 94 -10.26 -5.31 -6.44
CA SER A 94 -9.66 -4.76 -7.66
C SER A 94 -10.69 -3.94 -8.43
N ARG A 95 -10.31 -2.75 -8.90
CA ARG A 95 -11.12 -1.93 -9.82
C ARG A 95 -11.60 -2.78 -11.00
N SER A 96 -12.91 -2.84 -11.19
CA SER A 96 -13.51 -2.86 -12.53
C SER A 96 -13.37 -1.49 -13.20
#